data_AF-V6SKD5-F1
#
_entry.id   AF-V6SKD5-F1
#
_cell.length_a   1.000
_cell.length_b   1.000
_cell.length_c   1.000
_cell.angle_alpha   90.00
_cell.angle_beta   90.00
_cell.angle_gamma   90.00
#
_symmetry.space_group_name_H-M   'P 1'
#
loop_
_entity.id
_entity.type
_entity.pdbx_description
1 polymer ?
#
loop_
_entity_poly.entity_id
_entity_poly.type
_entity_poly.pdbx_seq_one_letter_code
_entity_poly.pdbx_strand_id
1 'polypeptide(L)' 'MNMKKNIFQNPSKKALILFAILSFTGISLMILAMSDLFTESVFQKRYLMFWFLIITNLMFLIRLFVNYSKNKKI' A
#
# COMPACT_ATOMS: atom_id res chain seq x y z
N MET A 1 -8.71 -29.13 -8.17
CA MET A 1 -7.56 -28.29 -7.75
C MET A 1 -8.00 -27.46 -6.56
N ASN A 2 -7.61 -27.82 -5.34
CA ASN A 2 -7.94 -27.04 -4.13
C ASN A 2 -7.24 -25.68 -4.22
N MET A 3 -7.97 -24.62 -4.56
CA MET A 3 -7.45 -23.26 -4.47
C MET A 3 -7.12 -22.97 -3.00
N LYS A 4 -5.84 -23.07 -2.62
CA LYS A 4 -5.36 -22.62 -1.32
C LYS A 4 -5.87 -21.19 -1.11
N LYS A 5 -6.69 -20.97 -0.08
CA LYS A 5 -7.17 -19.64 0.32
C LYS A 5 -5.98 -18.71 0.47
N ASN A 6 -5.81 -17.79 -0.48
CA ASN A 6 -4.69 -16.87 -0.49
C ASN A 6 -5.05 -15.60 0.32
N ILE A 7 -4.08 -15.01 1.00
CA ILE A 7 -4.26 -13.82 1.85
C ILE A 7 -4.82 -12.64 1.04
N PHE A 8 -4.52 -12.60 -0.26
CA PHE A 8 -5.10 -11.65 -1.21
C PHE A 8 -6.58 -11.85 -1.48
N GLN A 9 -7.03 -13.10 -1.53
CA GLN A 9 -8.40 -13.44 -1.87
C GLN A 9 -9.31 -13.40 -0.66
N ASN A 10 -8.80 -13.73 0.53
CA ASN A 10 -9.53 -13.63 1.79
C ASN A 10 -8.67 -13.08 2.93
N PRO A 11 -8.37 -11.76 2.90
CA PRO A 11 -7.57 -11.13 3.93
C PRO A 11 -8.29 -11.18 5.28
N SER A 12 -7.56 -11.45 6.36
CA SER A 12 -8.08 -11.26 7.71
C SER A 12 -8.05 -9.78 8.10
N LYS A 13 -8.87 -9.37 9.08
CA LYS A 13 -8.85 -8.00 9.62
C LYS A 13 -7.45 -7.60 10.11
N LYS A 14 -6.74 -8.55 10.75
CA LYS A 14 -5.37 -8.34 11.26
C LYS A 14 -4.38 -8.11 10.12
N ALA A 15 -4.47 -8.90 9.04
CA ALA A 15 -3.61 -8.72 7.87
C ALA A 15 -3.85 -7.37 7.21
N LEU A 16 -5.12 -6.96 7.05
CA LEU A 16 -5.47 -5.65 6.49
C LEU A 16 -4.87 -4.49 7.30
N ILE A 17 -5.00 -4.53 8.63
CA ILE A 17 -4.44 -3.51 9.52
C ILE A 17 -2.91 -3.48 9.42
N LEU A 18 -2.27 -4.65 9.43
CA LEU A 18 -0.81 -4.76 9.31
C LEU A 18 -0.30 -4.16 8.00
N PHE A 19 -0.90 -4.53 6.86
CA PHE A 19 -0.52 -3.99 5.56
C PHE A 19 -0.82 -2.50 5.44
N ALA A 20 -1.90 -2.00 6.06
CA ALA A 20 -2.21 -0.58 6.09
C ALA A 20 -1.14 0.22 6.86
N ILE A 21 -0.77 -0.23 8.05
CA ILE A 21 0.31 0.40 8.85
C ILE A 21 1.62 0.36 8.07
N LEU A 22 2.00 -0.81 7.54
CA LEU A 22 3.25 -0.97 6.81
C LEU A 22 3.31 -0.05 5.58
N SER A 23 2.20 0.06 4.84
CA SER A 23 2.13 0.95 3.67
C SER A 23 2.22 2.41 4.07
N PHE A 24 1.54 2.82 5.14
CA PHE A 24 1.62 4.19 5.64
C PHE A 24 3.03 4.55 6.09
N THR A 25 3.68 3.70 6.87
CA THR A 25 5.08 3.89 7.29
C THR A 25 6.02 3.93 6.10
N GLY A 26 5.87 3.00 5.14
CA GLY A 26 6.68 2.95 3.94
C GLY A 26 6.57 4.20 3.08
N ILE A 27 5.35 4.67 2.81
CA ILE A 27 5.10 5.90 2.03
C ILE A 27 5.65 7.12 2.79
N SER A 28 5.49 7.19 4.12
CA SER A 28 6.01 8.31 4.91
C SER A 28 7.54 8.39 4.84
N LEU A 29 8.24 7.26 5.00
CA LEU A 29 9.69 7.18 4.84
C LEU A 29 10.13 7.56 3.43
N MET A 30 9.36 7.16 2.43
CA MET A 30 9.64 7.46 1.03
C MET A 30 9.51 8.95 0.73
N ILE A 31 8.45 9.59 1.23
CA ILE A 31 8.25 11.04 1.11
C ILE A 31 9.39 11.78 1.82
N LEU A 32 9.76 11.38 3.04
CA LEU A 32 10.88 11.98 3.78
C LEU A 32 12.20 11.85 3.03
N ALA A 33 12.45 10.70 2.39
CA ALA A 33 13.65 10.48 1.60
C ALA A 33 13.65 11.31 0.31
N MET A 34 12.50 11.46 -0.36
CA MET A 34 12.36 12.29 -1.56
C MET A 34 12.47 13.78 -1.26
N SER A 35 11.97 14.22 -0.10
CA SER A 35 11.96 15.61 0.27
C SER A 35 13.21 16.06 1.01
N ASP A 36 14.18 15.16 1.22
CA ASP A 36 15.33 15.38 2.10
C ASP A 36 14.89 16.03 3.43
N LEU A 37 14.01 15.35 4.17
CA LEU A 37 13.38 15.87 5.41
C LEU A 37 12.62 17.19 5.20
N PHE A 38 11.97 17.35 4.04
CA PHE A 38 11.16 18.52 3.63
C PHE A 38 11.96 19.76 3.22
N THR A 39 13.26 19.64 2.96
CA THR A 39 14.08 20.72 2.39
C THR A 39 13.84 20.87 0.88
N GLU A 40 13.45 19.81 0.20
CA GLU A 40 13.23 19.77 -1.24
C GLU A 40 11.80 19.39 -1.66
N SER A 41 11.44 19.79 -2.89
CA SER A 41 10.18 19.38 -3.51
C SER A 41 10.18 17.90 -3.89
N VAL A 42 9.11 17.19 -3.53
CA VAL A 42 8.86 15.78 -3.90
C VAL A 42 8.39 15.60 -5.35
N PHE A 43 8.07 16.69 -6.07
CA PHE A 43 7.55 16.65 -7.44
C PHE A 43 8.65 16.68 -8.52
N GLN A 44 9.90 16.42 -8.16
CA GLN A 44 11.00 16.40 -9.12
C GLN A 44 10.94 15.15 -10.01
N LYS A 45 11.31 15.31 -11.29
CA LYS A 45 11.34 14.21 -12.27
C LYS A 45 12.20 13.03 -11.83
N ARG A 46 13.26 13.27 -11.05
CA ARG A 46 14.13 12.20 -10.51
C ARG A 46 13.39 11.24 -9.58
N TYR A 47 12.25 11.66 -9.02
CA TYR A 47 11.46 10.83 -8.11
C TYR A 47 10.27 10.12 -8.78
N LEU A 48 10.17 10.12 -10.12
CA LEU A 48 9.08 9.44 -10.84
C LEU A 48 8.96 7.95 -10.45
N MET A 49 10.08 7.27 -10.23
CA MET A 49 10.08 5.87 -9.79
C MET A 49 9.50 5.70 -8.38
N PHE A 50 9.76 6.63 -7.48
CA PHE A 50 9.17 6.62 -6.13
C PHE A 50 7.66 6.85 -6.18
N TRP A 51 7.19 7.78 -7.02
CA TRP A 51 5.76 7.97 -7.26
C TRP A 51 5.08 6.73 -7.84
N PHE A 52 5.72 6.02 -8.77
CA PHE A 52 5.22 4.75 -9.28
C PHE A 52 5.07 3.70 -8.17
N LEU A 53 6.05 3.58 -7.27
CA LEU A 53 5.98 2.68 -6.12
C LEU A 53 4.86 3.06 -5.14
N ILE A 54 4.65 4.35 -4.87
CA ILE A 54 3.53 4.82 -4.04
C ILE A 54 2.19 4.44 -4.67
N ILE A 55 2.01 4.68 -5.97
CA ILE A 55 0.75 4.39 -6.69
C ILE A 55 0.46 2.89 -6.69
N THR A 56 1.45 2.05 -7.02
CA THR A 56 1.28 0.59 -7.02
C THR A 56 0.96 0.05 -5.62
N ASN A 57 1.60 0.56 -4.58
CA ASN A 57 1.30 0.22 -3.19
C ASN A 57 -0.13 0.62 -2.78
N LEU A 58 -0.59 1.81 -3.17
CA LEU A 58 -1.97 2.25 -2.91
C LEU A 58 -2.98 1.36 -3.64
N MET A 59 -2.75 1.02 -4.92
CA MET A 59 -3.61 0.10 -5.67
C MET A 59 -3.70 -1.28 -5.00
N PHE A 60 -2.57 -1.77 -4.48
CA PHE A 60 -2.50 -3.02 -3.75
C PHE A 60 -3.36 -2.99 -2.48
N LEU A 61 -3.23 -1.92 -1.67
CA LEU A 61 -4.03 -1.73 -0.47
C LEU A 61 -5.53 -1.62 -0.76
N ILE A 62 -5.89 -0.85 -1.78
CA ILE A 62 -7.28 -0.71 -2.23
C ILE A 62 -7.85 -2.09 -2.59
N ARG A 63 -7.09 -2.90 -3.34
CA ARG A 63 -7.54 -4.23 -3.73
C ARG A 63 -7.71 -5.16 -2.53
N LEU A 64 -6.80 -5.12 -1.56
CA LEU A 64 -6.92 -5.84 -0.30
C LEU A 64 -8.17 -5.42 0.49
N PHE A 65 -8.43 -4.12 0.58
CA PHE A 65 -9.60 -3.58 1.26
C PHE A 65 -10.91 -3.98 0.57
N VAL A 66 -10.98 -3.88 -0.77
CA VAL A 66 -12.14 -4.30 -1.56
C VAL A 66 -12.41 -5.79 -1.37
N ASN A 67 -11.38 -6.63 -1.39
CA ASN A 67 -11.53 -8.07 -1.18
C ASN A 67 -11.97 -8.41 0.26
N TYR A 68 -11.44 -7.70 1.27
CA TYR A 68 -11.91 -7.81 2.65
C TYR A 68 -13.40 -7.49 2.77
N SER A 69 -13.83 -6.35 2.22
CA SER A 69 -15.23 -5.90 2.27
C SER A 69 -16.18 -6.84 1.53
N LYS A 70 -15.79 -7.33 0.35
CA LYS A 70 -16.58 -8.31 -0.42
C LYS A 70 -16.76 -9.64 0.32
N ASN A 71 -15.71 -10.15 0.96
CA ASN A 71 -15.77 -11.42 1.66
C ASN A 71 -16.46 -11.35 3.02
N LYS A 72 -16.39 -10.18 3.68
CA LYS A 72 -17.03 -10.00 4.96
C LYS A 72 -18.56 -9.99 4.83
N LYS A 73 -19.11 -9.80 3.62
CA LYS A 73 -20.55 -9.57 3.37
C LYS A 73 -21.11 -8.62 4.43
N ILE A 74 -20.86 -7.32 4.24
CA ILE A 74 -21.90 -6.37 4.67
C ILE A 74 -23.16 -6.73 3.87
#